data_AF-A0A6V8E791-F1
#
_entry.id   AF-A0A6V8E791-F1
#
_cell.length_a   1.000
_cell.length_b   1.000
_cell.length_c   1.000
_cell.angle_alpha   90.00
_cell.angle_beta   90.00
_cell.angle_gamma   90.00
#
_symmetry.space_group_name_H-M   'P 1'
#
loop_
_entity.id
_entity.type
_entity.pdbx_description
1 polymer ?
#
loop_
_entity_poly.entity_id
_entity_poly.type
_entity_poly.pdbx_seq_one_letter_code
_entity_poly.pdbx_strand_id
1 'polypeptide(L)' 'MNPEVNAAMSRVSVAMEKRNESQVGLRIPILVSAIIDQEADDELLDLVRTAMSSNNQSITMVEFVSSTLNLFNWRNSNS' A
#
# COMPACT_ATOMS: atom_id res chain seq x y z
N MET A 1 -2.28 -10.91 -14.29
CA MET A 1 -2.17 -10.05 -13.09
C MET A 1 -3.54 -9.38 -12.90
N ASN A 2 -4.07 -9.34 -11.67
CA ASN A 2 -5.40 -8.80 -11.37
C ASN A 2 -5.51 -7.33 -11.85
N PRO A 3 -6.56 -6.93 -12.60
CA PRO A 3 -6.75 -5.54 -13.05
C PRO A 3 -6.65 -4.49 -11.95
N GLU A 4 -7.15 -4.80 -10.76
CA GLU A 4 -7.11 -3.91 -9.58
C GLU A 4 -5.67 -3.71 -9.09
N VAL A 5 -4.87 -4.79 -9.05
CA VAL A 5 -3.45 -4.73 -8.70
C VAL A 5 -2.66 -3.92 -9.73
N ASN A 6 -2.99 -4.05 -11.02
CA ASN A 6 -2.35 -3.26 -12.08
C ASN A 6 -2.64 -1.76 -11.93
N ALA A 7 -3.91 -1.41 -11.64
CA ALA A 7 -4.31 -0.03 -11.39
C ALA A 7 -3.61 0.55 -10.15
N ALA A 8 -3.56 -0.21 -9.06
CA ALA A 8 -2.86 0.19 -7.85
C ALA A 8 -1.35 0.36 -8.09
N MET A 9 -0.70 -0.55 -8.81
CA MET A 9 0.70 -0.42 -9.20
C MET A 9 0.96 0.84 -10.04
N SER A 10 0.04 1.20 -10.95
CA SER A 10 0.13 2.43 -11.73
C SER A 10 0.06 3.67 -10.84
N ARG A 11 -0.88 3.72 -9.88
CA ARG A 11 -0.96 4.82 -8.90
C ARG A 11 0.28 4.93 -8.02
N VAL A 12 0.82 3.80 -7.58
CA VAL A 12 2.09 3.75 -6.82
C VAL A 12 3.24 4.30 -7.65
N SER A 13 3.33 3.96 -8.94
CA SER A 13 4.35 4.52 -9.84
C SER A 13 4.25 6.04 -9.95
N VAL A 14 3.03 6.56 -10.17
CA VAL A 14 2.79 8.01 -10.23
C VAL A 14 3.15 8.69 -8.91
N ALA A 15 2.82 8.08 -7.77
CA ALA A 15 3.21 8.60 -6.46
C ALA A 15 4.74 8.60 -6.27
N MET A 16 5.43 7.57 -6.77
CA MET A 16 6.90 7.50 -6.75
C MET A 16 7.56 8.59 -7.58
N GLU A 17 6.99 8.94 -8.73
CA GLU A 17 7.51 10.01 -9.60
C GLU A 17 7.35 11.40 -8.97
N LYS A 18 6.31 11.59 -8.16
CA LYS A 18 6.02 12.85 -7.46
C LYS A 18 6.81 13.06 -6.17
N ARG A 19 7.59 12.06 -5.73
CA ARG A 19 8.39 12.18 -4.51
C ARG A 19 9.53 13.19 -4.70
N ASN A 20 9.92 13.87 -3.64
CA ASN A 20 11.11 14.72 -3.70
C ASN A 20 12.34 13.82 -3.94
N GLU A 21 13.25 14.22 -4.84
CA GLU A 21 14.43 13.42 -5.20
C GLU A 21 15.34 13.12 -3.99
N SER A 22 15.29 13.96 -2.95
CA SER A 22 16.01 13.75 -1.69
C SER A 22 15.37 12.71 -0.76
N GLN A 23 14.19 12.18 -1.10
CA GLN A 23 13.48 11.17 -0.30
C GLN A 23 13.79 9.76 -0.80
N VAL A 24 14.20 8.90 0.13
CA VAL A 24 14.35 7.46 -0.13
C VAL A 24 12.96 6.81 -0.06
N GLY A 25 12.41 6.46 -1.22
CA GLY A 25 11.10 5.80 -1.35
C GLY A 25 9.90 6.69 -0.99
N LEU A 26 8.74 6.05 -0.79
CA LEU A 26 7.54 6.70 -0.26
C LEU A 26 7.34 6.37 1.21
N ARG A 27 6.77 7.32 1.95
CA ARG A 27 6.27 7.06 3.29
C ARG A 27 5.05 6.13 3.21
N ILE A 28 4.92 5.22 4.18
CA ILE A 28 3.83 4.25 4.25
C ILE A 28 2.44 4.89 4.03
N PRO A 29 2.07 6.02 4.65
CA PRO A 29 0.73 6.59 4.44
C PRO A 29 0.45 7.00 2.99
N ILE A 30 1.44 7.56 2.31
CA ILE A 30 1.32 7.96 0.90
C ILE A 30 1.21 6.72 0.02
N LEU A 31 2.03 5.70 0.30
CA LEU A 31 2.03 4.45 -0.44
C LEU A 31 0.70 3.70 -0.30
N VAL A 32 0.19 3.55 0.93
CA VAL A 32 -1.09 2.88 1.20
C VAL A 32 -2.23 3.64 0.56
N SER A 33 -2.27 4.98 0.69
CA SER A 33 -3.31 5.81 0.07
C SER A 33 -3.31 5.68 -1.46
N ALA A 34 -2.14 5.63 -2.09
CA ALA A 34 -2.02 5.40 -3.54
C ALA A 34 -2.53 4.00 -3.95
N ILE A 35 -2.33 2.98 -3.11
CA ILE A 35 -2.81 1.62 -3.39
C ILE A 35 -4.33 1.58 -3.40
N ILE A 36 -4.97 2.09 -2.34
CA ILE A 36 -6.43 2.02 -2.14
C ILE A 36 -7.22 3.12 -2.87
N ASP A 37 -6.54 4.08 -3.50
CA ASP A 37 -7.15 5.19 -4.23
C ASP A 37 -8.01 6.13 -3.37
N GLN A 38 -7.65 6.26 -2.10
CA GLN A 38 -8.31 7.13 -1.12
C GLN A 38 -7.36 7.43 0.04
N GLU A 39 -7.73 8.37 0.89
CA GLU A 39 -6.99 8.65 2.12
C GLU A 39 -7.03 7.43 3.05
N ALA A 40 -5.85 6.96 3.48
CA ALA A 40 -5.72 5.87 4.42
C ALA A 40 -5.91 6.40 5.85
N ASP A 41 -6.91 5.85 6.56
CA ASP A 41 -7.15 6.12 7.96
C ASP A 41 -6.12 5.42 8.89
N ASP A 42 -6.06 5.86 10.15
CA ASP A 42 -5.08 5.38 11.12
C ASP A 42 -5.18 3.87 11.39
N GLU A 43 -6.40 3.32 11.39
CA GLU A 43 -6.62 1.88 11.63
C GLU A 43 -6.00 1.03 10.51
N LEU A 44 -6.22 1.40 9.24
CA LEU A 44 -5.60 0.72 8.11
C LEU A 44 -4.08 0.82 8.17
N LEU A 45 -3.57 2.01 8.49
CA LEU A 45 -2.13 2.23 8.56
C LEU A 45 -1.47 1.38 9.64
N ASP A 46 -2.13 1.23 10.78
CA ASP A 46 -1.62 0.39 11.87
C ASP A 46 -1.70 -1.09 11.54
N LEU A 47 -2.75 -1.55 10.85
CA LEU A 47 -2.82 -2.91 10.33
C LEU A 47 -1.68 -3.21 9.34
N VAL A 48 -1.43 -2.31 8.38
CA VAL A 48 -0.34 -2.44 7.40
C VAL A 48 1.02 -2.44 8.09
N ARG A 49 1.26 -1.52 9.04
CA ARG A 49 2.52 -1.46 9.81
C ARG A 49 2.74 -2.73 10.62
N THR A 50 1.70 -3.25 11.27
CA THR A 50 1.76 -4.48 12.04
C THR A 50 2.13 -5.66 11.13
N ALA A 51 1.45 -5.80 10.00
CA ALA A 51 1.74 -6.83 9.01
C ALA A 51 3.19 -6.74 8.51
N MET A 52 3.69 -5.54 8.19
CA MET A 52 5.08 -5.33 7.77
C MET A 52 6.08 -5.68 8.87
N SER A 53 5.83 -5.25 10.11
CA SER A 53 6.73 -5.52 11.24
C SER A 53 6.80 -7.00 11.64
N SER A 54 5.72 -7.74 11.39
CA SER A 54 5.65 -9.18 11.63
C SER A 54 6.37 -10.01 10.56
N ASN A 55 6.72 -9.39 9.43
CA ASN A 55 7.32 -10.08 8.30
C ASN A 55 8.85 -9.91 8.31
N ASN A 56 9.56 -11.01 8.56
CA ASN A 56 11.02 -11.05 8.56
C ASN A 56 11.63 -11.30 7.17
N GLN A 57 10.79 -11.41 6.13
CA GLN A 57 11.21 -11.65 4.75
C GLN A 57 11.03 -10.40 3.90
N SER A 58 11.93 -10.23 2.92
CA SER A 58 11.76 -9.20 1.90
C SER A 58 10.54 -9.51 1.06
N ILE A 59 9.65 -8.52 0.89
CA ILE A 59 8.49 -8.61 -0.01
C ILE A 59 8.73 -7.77 -1.26
N THR A 60 8.20 -8.23 -2.38
CA THR A 60 8.14 -7.44 -3.61
C THR A 60 7.07 -6.35 -3.50
N MET A 61 7.20 -5.31 -4.32
CA MET A 61 6.17 -4.26 -4.39
C MET A 61 4.80 -4.83 -4.79
N VAL A 62 4.77 -5.81 -5.70
CA VAL A 62 3.51 -6.43 -6.15
C VAL A 62 2.82 -7.19 -5.02
N GLU A 63 3.58 -7.90 -4.20
CA GLU A 63 3.06 -8.59 -3.00
C GLU A 63 2.56 -7.58 -1.97
N PHE A 64 3.29 -6.49 -1.76
CA PHE A 64 2.86 -5.42 -0.85
C PHE A 64 1.55 -4.79 -1.29
N VAL A 65 1.43 -4.43 -2.58
CA VAL A 65 0.19 -3.87 -3.15
C VAL A 65 -0.97 -4.84 -3.01
N SER A 66 -0.77 -6.10 -3.40
CA SER A 66 -1.82 -7.12 -3.34
C SER A 66 -2.27 -7.39 -1.90
N SER A 67 -1.33 -7.46 -0.95
CA SER A 67 -1.64 -7.70 0.47
C SER A 67 -2.37 -6.52 1.10
N THR A 68 -1.99 -5.28 0.74
CA THR A 68 -2.66 -4.07 1.23
C THR A 68 -4.10 -3.98 0.74
N LEU A 69 -4.35 -4.27 -0.55
CA LEU A 69 -5.72 -4.34 -1.10
C LEU A 69 -6.55 -5.42 -0.41
N ASN A 70 -5.98 -6.61 -0.21
CA ASN A 70 -6.67 -7.70 0.50
C ASN A 70 -7.04 -7.31 1.93
N LEU A 71 -6.13 -6.64 2.65
CA LEU A 71 -6.37 -6.19 4.02
C LEU A 71 -7.47 -5.13 4.08
N PHE A 72 -7.43 -4.15 3.16
CA PHE A 72 -8.45 -3.12 3.03
C PHE A 72 -9.84 -3.71 2.71
N ASN A 73 -9.90 -4.63 1.75
CA ASN A 73 -11.14 -5.30 1.37
C ASN A 73 -11.70 -6.18 2.50
N TRP A 74 -10.83 -6.92 3.19
CA TRP A 74 -11.22 -7.70 4.37
C TRP A 74 -11.81 -6.81 5.46
N ARG A 75 -11.14 -5.69 5.78
CA ARG A 75 -11.63 -4.75 6.79
C ARG A 75 -13.02 -4.22 6.43
N ASN A 76 -13.19 -3.73 5.21
CA ASN A 76 -14.47 -3.17 4.76
C ASN A 76 -15.60 -4.22 4.69
N SER A 77 -15.26 -5.50 4.57
CA SER A 77 -16.24 -6.60 4.61
C SER A 77 -16.61 -7.04 6.03
N ASN A 78 -15.85 -6.62 7.04
CA ASN A 78 -16.03 -6.98 8.46
C ASN A 78 -16.33 -5.75 9.35
N SER A 79 -16.55 -4.58 8.73
CA SER A 79 -16.94 -3.32 9.42
C SER A 79 -18.45 -3.11 9.40
#